data_AF-A0A7Y2ILF7-F1
#
_entry.id   AF-A0A7Y2ILF7-F1
#
_cell.length_a   1.000
_cell.length_b   1.000
_cell.length_c   1.000
_cell.angle_alpha   90.00
_cell.angle_beta   90.00
_cell.angle_gamma   90.00
#
_symmetry.space_group_name_H-M   'P 1'
#
loop_
_entity.id
_entity.type
_entity.pdbx_description
1 polymer ?
#
loop_
_entity_poly.entity_id
_entity_poly.type
_entity_poly.pdbx_seq_one_letter_code
_entity_poly.pdbx_strand_id
1 'polypeptide(L)'
;MSRKTSIVLLALVLAACSQGTSPTTSVPVAETVPTASTTSSAPLTTAPTTTTSVVTTSTSTPTTTTVEPGAPTFSIVQVTFGNRPFVVIQNVGVGAGSTVGHWLCQRPGYFELPDVVLAPGERLFVGMAHDPTAVGAAATANAEGVLGDVVVESGEVGLYYDFGARPDFGDATEIIDYVEWGDPGHGRSDTAVEAGLWPAGGFVETSEETLALTALKQETAGPQDWNAEFGG
;
A
#
# COMPACT_ATOMS: atom_id res chain seq x y z
N MET A 1 -28.68 25.87 49.02
CA MET A 1 -30.04 25.89 48.43
C MET A 1 -30.00 26.67 47.13
N SER A 2 -30.07 25.98 45.98
CA SER A 2 -30.88 26.33 44.80
C SER A 2 -30.41 25.44 43.64
N ARG A 3 -31.26 24.47 43.30
CA ARG A 3 -31.10 23.56 42.17
C ARG A 3 -31.48 24.31 40.89
N LYS A 4 -30.71 24.16 39.80
CA LYS A 4 -31.22 24.37 38.45
C LYS A 4 -31.01 23.10 37.64
N THR A 5 -32.06 22.29 37.69
CA THR A 5 -32.31 21.13 36.84
C THR A 5 -32.69 21.65 35.45
N SER A 6 -31.93 21.30 34.42
CA SER A 6 -32.37 21.45 33.03
C SER A 6 -32.59 20.08 32.43
N ILE A 7 -33.87 19.79 32.14
CA ILE A 7 -34.40 18.55 31.57
C ILE A 7 -34.70 18.82 30.08
N VAL A 8 -34.08 17.99 29.23
CA VAL A 8 -34.61 17.29 28.04
C VAL A 8 -35.32 18.09 26.94
N LEU A 9 -34.82 17.93 25.70
CA LEU A 9 -35.69 17.60 24.57
C LEU A 9 -34.96 16.68 23.57
N LEU A 10 -35.34 15.39 23.60
CA LEU A 10 -34.94 14.35 22.65
C LEU A 10 -35.97 14.34 21.52
N ALA A 11 -35.57 14.67 20.29
CA ALA A 11 -36.42 14.56 19.12
C ALA A 11 -36.09 13.26 18.38
N LEU A 12 -36.97 12.27 18.54
CA LEU A 12 -36.96 11.01 17.80
C LEU A 12 -37.76 11.21 16.50
N VAL A 13 -37.10 11.24 15.34
CA VAL A 13 -37.77 11.25 14.03
C VAL A 13 -37.77 9.82 13.49
N LEU A 14 -38.90 9.15 13.64
CA LEU A 14 -39.25 7.91 12.94
C LEU A 14 -39.80 8.29 11.56
N ALA A 15 -39.07 7.96 10.50
CA ALA A 15 -39.61 7.93 9.13
C ALA A 15 -39.59 6.48 8.64
N ALA A 16 -40.79 5.89 8.57
CA ALA A 16 -41.06 4.60 7.96
C ALA A 16 -41.84 4.83 6.67
N CYS A 17 -41.29 4.39 5.53
CA CYS A 17 -42.01 4.14 4.27
C CYS A 17 -41.31 2.91 3.64
N SER A 18 -41.84 1.70 3.86
CA SER A 18 -42.83 1.02 3.02
C SER A 18 -42.21 0.34 1.79
N GLN A 19 -42.32 -0.99 1.81
CA GLN A 19 -41.88 -1.94 0.81
C GLN A 19 -42.59 -1.76 -0.54
N GLY A 20 -41.84 -1.95 -1.63
CA GLY A 20 -42.37 -2.21 -2.96
C GLY A 20 -41.70 -3.45 -3.52
N THR A 21 -42.43 -4.56 -3.58
CA THR A 21 -42.01 -5.82 -4.21
C THR A 21 -42.69 -5.99 -5.57
N SER A 22 -41.95 -6.62 -6.49
CA SER A 22 -42.38 -7.46 -7.63
C SER A 22 -42.47 -6.79 -9.02
N PRO A 23 -42.36 -7.54 -10.14
CA PRO A 23 -41.87 -8.93 -10.34
C PRO A 23 -40.82 -9.09 -11.47
N THR A 24 -40.24 -10.29 -11.50
CA THR A 24 -39.45 -10.99 -12.54
C THR A 24 -39.87 -10.73 -13.99
N THR A 25 -38.90 -10.56 -14.89
CA THR A 25 -39.00 -11.01 -16.29
C THR A 25 -37.66 -11.57 -16.75
N SER A 26 -37.65 -12.88 -16.93
CA SER A 26 -36.62 -13.69 -17.55
C SER A 26 -36.72 -13.63 -19.07
N VAL A 27 -35.60 -13.41 -19.76
CA VAL A 27 -35.42 -13.80 -21.18
C VAL A 27 -34.00 -14.37 -21.36
N PRO A 28 -33.84 -15.60 -21.88
CA PRO A 28 -32.56 -16.15 -22.30
C PRO A 28 -32.45 -16.16 -23.83
N VAL A 29 -31.36 -15.65 -24.42
CA VAL A 29 -31.02 -15.93 -25.84
C VAL A 29 -29.50 -15.92 -26.09
N ALA A 30 -29.00 -17.12 -26.42
CA ALA A 30 -27.97 -17.51 -27.40
C ALA A 30 -26.56 -16.86 -27.40
N GLU A 31 -25.60 -17.63 -26.86
CA GLU A 31 -24.55 -18.35 -27.60
C GLU A 31 -24.22 -17.90 -29.03
N THR A 32 -22.98 -17.42 -29.25
CA THR A 32 -22.22 -17.71 -30.49
C THR A 32 -20.73 -17.85 -30.18
N VAL A 33 -20.23 -19.03 -30.53
CA VAL A 33 -18.85 -19.51 -30.56
C VAL A 33 -18.06 -18.81 -31.68
N PRO A 34 -16.75 -18.56 -31.52
CA PRO A 34 -15.86 -18.56 -32.66
C PRO A 34 -14.96 -19.81 -32.64
N THR A 35 -15.25 -20.68 -33.61
CA THR A 35 -14.49 -21.88 -33.96
C THR A 35 -13.17 -21.47 -34.61
N ALA A 36 -12.10 -22.14 -34.19
CA ALA A 36 -10.76 -22.07 -34.75
C ALA A 36 -10.74 -22.31 -36.27
N SER A 37 -9.76 -21.73 -36.96
CA SER A 37 -9.36 -22.19 -38.28
C SER A 37 -7.84 -22.17 -38.41
N THR A 38 -7.33 -23.38 -38.59
CA THR A 38 -5.98 -23.80 -38.92
C THR A 38 -5.67 -23.66 -40.40
N THR A 39 -4.47 -23.19 -40.73
CA THR A 39 -3.76 -23.42 -42.01
C THR A 39 -2.33 -22.88 -41.81
N SER A 40 -1.24 -23.35 -42.39
CA SER A 40 -0.86 -24.58 -43.10
C SER A 40 0.61 -24.35 -43.48
N SER A 41 1.44 -25.36 -43.24
CA SER A 41 2.77 -25.66 -43.77
C SER A 41 3.25 -24.92 -45.04
N ALA A 42 4.53 -24.51 -45.07
CA ALA A 42 5.59 -25.21 -45.83
C ALA A 42 6.99 -24.57 -45.66
N PRO A 43 8.07 -25.38 -45.71
CA PRO A 43 9.48 -24.97 -45.59
C PRO A 43 10.16 -24.84 -46.96
N LEU A 44 11.31 -24.17 -47.04
CA LEU A 44 12.36 -24.16 -48.11
C LEU A 44 13.25 -22.93 -47.80
N THR A 45 14.58 -22.88 -47.82
CA THR A 45 15.61 -23.55 -48.61
C THR A 45 16.96 -23.36 -47.92
N THR A 46 17.76 -24.42 -47.88
CA THR A 46 19.17 -24.41 -47.46
C THR A 46 20.06 -23.78 -48.52
N ALA A 47 20.93 -22.84 -48.14
CA ALA A 47 22.08 -22.42 -48.94
C ALA A 47 23.36 -22.52 -48.07
N PRO A 48 24.42 -23.18 -48.53
CA PRO A 48 25.70 -23.18 -47.82
C PRO A 48 26.48 -21.91 -48.17
N THR A 49 26.70 -21.04 -47.20
CA THR A 49 27.63 -19.91 -47.34
C THR A 49 28.97 -20.33 -46.73
N THR A 50 29.97 -20.48 -47.59
CA THR A 50 31.37 -20.64 -47.22
C THR A 50 31.85 -19.36 -46.51
N THR A 51 32.11 -19.44 -45.20
CA THR A 51 32.67 -18.31 -44.43
C THR A 51 34.14 -18.56 -44.14
N THR A 52 34.98 -17.78 -44.80
CA THR A 52 36.41 -17.59 -44.51
C THR A 52 36.58 -17.07 -43.08
N SER A 53 37.26 -17.84 -42.22
CA SER A 53 37.60 -17.40 -40.87
C SER A 53 38.77 -16.43 -40.91
N VAL A 54 38.50 -15.15 -40.61
CA VAL A 54 39.53 -14.16 -40.27
C VAL A 54 39.75 -14.26 -38.76
N VAL A 55 40.96 -14.65 -38.36
CA VAL A 55 41.41 -14.63 -36.97
C VAL A 55 41.63 -13.17 -36.57
N THR A 56 40.67 -12.59 -35.86
CA THR A 56 40.81 -11.28 -35.23
C THR A 56 41.20 -11.51 -33.77
N THR A 57 42.44 -11.20 -33.42
CA THR A 57 42.90 -11.09 -32.03
C THR A 57 42.13 -9.97 -31.32
N SER A 58 41.22 -10.34 -30.42
CA SER A 58 40.44 -9.41 -29.60
C SER A 58 41.26 -8.98 -28.39
N THR A 59 41.70 -7.72 -28.40
CA THR A 59 42.15 -7.00 -27.20
C THR A 59 40.94 -6.79 -26.30
N SER A 60 40.91 -7.42 -25.13
CA SER A 60 39.86 -7.26 -24.13
C SER A 60 39.98 -5.90 -23.45
N THR A 61 39.15 -4.95 -23.85
CA THR A 61 38.88 -3.72 -23.10
C THR A 61 38.21 -4.10 -21.78
N PRO A 62 38.62 -3.56 -20.62
CA PRO A 62 37.91 -3.80 -19.37
C PRO A 62 36.50 -3.20 -19.49
N THR A 63 35.49 -4.06 -19.49
CA THR A 63 34.09 -3.64 -19.41
C THR A 63 33.86 -3.10 -18.00
N THR A 64 33.76 -1.77 -17.88
CA THR A 64 33.08 -1.16 -16.74
C THR A 64 31.64 -1.65 -16.78
N THR A 65 31.30 -2.60 -15.91
CA THR A 65 29.91 -2.98 -15.67
C THR A 65 29.21 -1.77 -15.06
N THR A 66 28.54 -0.98 -15.90
CA THR A 66 27.52 -0.05 -15.42
C THR A 66 26.43 -0.91 -14.78
N VAL A 67 26.48 -1.02 -13.45
CA VAL A 67 25.41 -1.63 -12.67
C VAL A 67 24.16 -0.79 -12.94
N GLU A 68 23.15 -1.39 -13.57
CA GLU A 68 21.82 -0.78 -13.66
C GLU A 68 21.39 -0.49 -12.21
N PRO A 69 21.14 0.79 -11.85
CA PRO A 69 20.68 1.09 -10.51
C PRO A 69 19.37 0.32 -10.32
N GLY A 70 19.33 -0.60 -9.35
CA GLY A 70 18.13 -1.41 -9.14
C GLY A 70 16.95 -0.53 -8.72
N ALA A 71 15.74 -1.09 -8.78
CA ALA A 71 14.54 -0.30 -8.54
C ALA A 71 14.41 0.15 -7.06
N PRO A 72 13.80 1.31 -6.80
CA PRO A 72 13.33 1.66 -5.46
C PRO A 72 12.20 0.71 -5.04
N THR A 73 12.05 0.53 -3.74
CA THR A 73 10.92 -0.22 -3.16
C THR A 73 10.55 0.47 -1.88
N PHE A 74 9.30 0.89 -1.74
CA PHE A 74 8.85 1.64 -0.56
C PHE A 74 7.99 0.75 0.34
N SER A 75 8.23 0.84 1.64
CA SER A 75 7.52 0.06 2.65
C SER A 75 7.25 0.93 3.88
N ILE A 76 6.16 0.62 4.58
CA ILE A 76 5.83 1.15 5.90
C ILE A 76 6.72 0.40 6.90
N VAL A 77 7.60 1.13 7.58
CA VAL A 77 8.54 0.51 8.54
C VAL A 77 8.24 0.87 9.99
N GLN A 78 7.41 1.89 10.22
CA GLN A 78 7.06 2.31 11.56
C GLN A 78 5.71 3.04 11.60
N VAL A 79 4.95 2.79 12.66
CA VAL A 79 3.77 3.56 13.06
C VAL A 79 3.99 4.00 14.50
N THR A 80 3.97 5.30 14.78
CA THR A 80 4.14 5.84 16.13
C THR A 80 2.83 6.45 16.63
N PHE A 81 2.49 6.17 17.87
CA PHE A 81 1.26 6.60 18.54
C PHE A 81 1.49 7.78 19.49
N GLY A 82 0.41 8.25 20.12
CA GLY A 82 0.44 9.27 21.16
C GLY A 82 0.27 10.69 20.63
N ASN A 83 0.88 11.67 21.32
CA ASN A 83 0.61 13.10 21.07
C ASN A 83 1.12 13.62 19.72
N ARG A 84 2.04 12.89 19.06
CA ARG A 84 2.62 13.28 17.78
C ARG A 84 2.75 12.06 16.87
N PRO A 85 1.61 11.52 16.43
CA PRO A 85 1.59 10.28 15.67
C PRO A 85 2.15 10.49 14.27
N PHE A 86 2.91 9.51 13.79
CA PHE A 86 3.47 9.53 12.44
C PHE A 86 3.65 8.12 11.89
N VAL A 87 3.67 8.03 10.56
CA VAL A 87 4.01 6.82 9.81
C VAL A 87 5.34 7.05 9.10
N VAL A 88 6.20 6.03 9.04
CA VAL A 88 7.48 6.10 8.35
C VAL A 88 7.46 5.22 7.11
N ILE A 89 7.70 5.84 5.96
CA ILE A 89 7.97 5.19 4.69
C ILE A 89 9.48 5.10 4.53
N GLN A 90 10.02 3.93 4.18
CA GLN A 90 11.43 3.77 3.86
C GLN A 90 11.61 3.22 2.45
N ASN A 91 12.62 3.71 1.73
CA ASN A 91 13.10 3.02 0.54
C ASN A 91 13.94 1.80 0.98
N VAL A 92 13.35 0.61 0.91
CA VAL A 92 13.98 -0.68 1.21
C VAL A 92 14.65 -1.30 -0.02
N GLY A 93 14.43 -0.73 -1.20
CA GLY A 93 15.06 -1.14 -2.46
C GLY A 93 16.54 -0.77 -2.54
N VAL A 94 17.15 -1.10 -3.68
CA VAL A 94 18.60 -0.95 -3.89
C VAL A 94 18.99 0.26 -4.75
N GLY A 95 18.00 0.99 -5.31
CA GLY A 95 18.24 2.27 -5.98
C GLY A 95 17.34 3.37 -5.45
N ALA A 96 17.68 4.61 -5.81
CA ALA A 96 16.92 5.79 -5.41
C ALA A 96 15.64 5.92 -6.25
N GLY A 97 14.58 6.44 -5.64
CA GLY A 97 13.27 6.61 -6.29
C GLY A 97 12.47 7.76 -5.72
N SER A 98 11.56 8.30 -6.53
CA SER A 98 10.59 9.30 -6.07
C SER A 98 9.36 8.63 -5.45
N THR A 99 8.80 9.26 -4.42
CA THR A 99 7.53 8.88 -3.80
C THR A 99 6.30 9.38 -4.57
N VAL A 100 6.45 10.06 -5.72
CA VAL A 100 5.31 10.44 -6.58
C VAL A 100 4.47 9.22 -6.95
N GLY A 101 3.14 9.41 -6.98
CA GLY A 101 2.18 8.34 -7.28
C GLY A 101 1.93 7.37 -6.12
N HIS A 102 2.63 7.53 -5.00
CA HIS A 102 2.36 6.75 -3.80
C HIS A 102 1.33 7.45 -2.92
N TRP A 103 0.50 6.65 -2.28
CA TRP A 103 -0.58 7.13 -1.42
C TRP A 103 -0.60 6.38 -0.09
N LEU A 104 -0.80 7.11 0.99
CA LEU A 104 -1.17 6.53 2.27
C LEU A 104 -2.69 6.50 2.42
N CYS A 105 -3.19 5.37 2.89
CA CYS A 105 -4.58 5.19 3.29
C CYS A 105 -4.63 4.93 4.79
N GLN A 106 -5.43 5.73 5.48
CA GLN A 106 -5.92 5.46 6.83
C GLN A 106 -7.38 5.85 6.79
N ARG A 107 -8.29 4.86 6.75
CA ARG A 107 -9.68 5.13 6.38
C ARG A 107 -10.35 6.11 7.37
N PRO A 108 -11.16 7.07 6.86
CA PRO A 108 -11.54 7.29 5.46
C PRO A 108 -10.60 8.21 4.67
N GLY A 109 -9.45 8.60 5.23
CA GLY A 109 -8.47 9.50 4.65
C GLY A 109 -7.55 8.84 3.62
N TYR A 110 -7.12 9.66 2.65
CA TYR A 110 -6.19 9.28 1.59
C TYR A 110 -5.25 10.45 1.32
N PHE A 111 -3.95 10.21 1.39
CA PHE A 111 -2.93 11.26 1.28
C PHE A 111 -1.89 10.86 0.23
N GLU A 112 -1.74 11.68 -0.80
CA GLU A 112 -0.68 11.51 -1.79
C GLU A 112 0.65 11.93 -1.16
N LEU A 113 1.68 11.08 -1.27
CA LEU A 113 3.00 11.43 -0.79
C LEU A 113 3.59 12.57 -1.65
N PRO A 114 4.31 13.52 -1.04
CA PRO A 114 4.98 14.58 -1.79
C PRO A 114 6.04 14.00 -2.74
N ASP A 115 6.48 14.79 -3.72
CA ASP A 115 7.63 14.42 -4.56
C ASP A 115 8.93 14.52 -3.77
N VAL A 116 9.39 13.38 -3.26
CA VAL A 116 10.64 13.23 -2.53
C VAL A 116 11.40 12.06 -3.14
N VAL A 117 12.67 12.30 -3.49
CA VAL A 117 13.58 11.22 -3.88
C VAL A 117 14.25 10.66 -2.64
N LEU A 118 14.05 9.38 -2.36
CA LEU A 118 14.71 8.65 -1.28
C LEU A 118 15.77 7.72 -1.85
N ALA A 119 17.01 7.83 -1.39
CA ALA A 119 18.06 6.84 -1.61
C ALA A 119 17.77 5.55 -0.81
N PRO A 120 18.44 4.42 -1.12
CA PRO A 120 18.32 3.20 -0.33
C PRO A 120 18.56 3.44 1.16
N GLY A 121 17.63 3.02 2.00
CA GLY A 121 17.66 3.19 3.45
C GLY A 121 17.13 4.54 3.96
N GLU A 122 16.89 5.51 3.08
CA GLU A 122 16.32 6.81 3.47
C GLU A 122 14.83 6.71 3.78
N ARG A 123 14.38 7.64 4.63
CA ARG A 123 13.06 7.61 5.26
C ARG A 123 12.31 8.92 5.04
N LEU A 124 11.03 8.81 4.74
CA LEU A 124 10.03 9.88 4.78
C LEU A 124 9.14 9.67 6.00
N PHE A 125 9.05 10.68 6.86
CA PHE A 125 8.16 10.68 8.02
C PHE A 125 6.90 11.46 7.67
N VAL A 126 5.74 10.83 7.78
CA VAL A 126 4.43 11.45 7.53
C VAL A 126 3.72 11.64 8.85
N GLY A 127 3.65 12.89 9.31
CA GLY A 127 2.94 13.26 10.53
C GLY A 127 1.43 13.26 10.32
N MET A 128 0.68 12.66 11.25
CA MET A 128 -0.77 12.49 11.13
C MET A 128 -1.56 13.66 11.74
N ALA A 129 -1.01 14.29 12.78
CA ALA A 129 -1.64 15.43 13.45
C ALA A 129 -0.73 16.66 13.56
N HIS A 130 0.58 16.49 13.37
CA HIS A 130 1.58 17.55 13.49
C HIS A 130 2.79 17.22 12.60
N ASP A 131 3.59 18.23 12.25
CA ASP A 131 4.90 18.00 11.62
C ASP A 131 5.71 17.04 12.50
N PRO A 132 6.29 15.95 11.95
CA PRO A 132 7.06 15.02 12.75
C PRO A 132 8.41 15.65 13.14
N THR A 133 8.83 15.52 14.40
CA THR A 133 10.23 15.80 14.76
C THR A 133 11.02 14.53 14.53
N ALA A 134 11.60 14.41 13.34
CA ALA A 134 12.23 13.18 12.92
C ALA A 134 13.76 13.33 12.83
N VAL A 135 14.47 12.76 13.80
CA VAL A 135 15.92 12.56 13.67
C VAL A 135 16.16 11.43 12.68
N GLY A 136 16.96 11.67 11.64
CA GLY A 136 17.27 10.66 10.63
C GLY A 136 16.27 10.54 9.48
N ALA A 137 15.32 11.48 9.36
CA ALA A 137 14.50 11.62 8.16
C ALA A 137 15.30 12.25 7.02
N ALA A 138 15.13 11.74 5.80
CA ALA A 138 15.55 12.45 4.59
C ALA A 138 14.53 13.57 4.26
N ALA A 139 13.26 13.33 4.56
CA ALA A 139 12.19 14.31 4.40
C ALA A 139 11.04 14.09 5.40
N THR A 140 10.21 15.11 5.55
CA THR A 140 8.99 15.07 6.36
C THR A 140 7.80 15.57 5.55
N ALA A 141 6.64 14.96 5.75
CA ALA A 141 5.35 15.40 5.25
C ALA A 141 4.35 15.53 6.41
N ASN A 142 3.30 16.32 6.20
CA ASN A 142 2.23 16.51 7.16
C ASN A 142 0.89 16.22 6.47
N ALA A 143 0.15 15.26 7.01
CA ALA A 143 -1.16 14.81 6.54
C ALA A 143 -2.30 15.21 7.49
N GLU A 144 -2.06 16.18 8.38
CA GLU A 144 -3.03 16.72 9.35
C GLU A 144 -4.31 17.18 8.63
N GLY A 145 -5.45 16.68 9.12
CA GLY A 145 -6.77 16.97 8.55
C GLY A 145 -7.07 16.25 7.23
N VAL A 146 -6.14 15.45 6.70
CA VAL A 146 -6.34 14.61 5.51
C VAL A 146 -6.45 13.14 5.88
N LEU A 147 -5.48 12.63 6.64
CA LEU A 147 -5.57 11.32 7.27
C LEU A 147 -6.27 11.48 8.63
N GLY A 148 -6.97 10.43 9.07
CA GLY A 148 -7.55 10.40 10.40
C GLY A 148 -6.51 10.10 11.48
N ASP A 149 -6.98 10.06 12.72
CA ASP A 149 -6.12 9.83 13.87
C ASP A 149 -5.57 8.40 13.88
N VAL A 150 -4.27 8.28 14.13
CA VAL A 150 -3.60 7.00 14.39
C VAL A 150 -3.55 6.83 15.90
N VAL A 151 -4.47 5.99 16.40
CA VAL A 151 -4.64 5.69 17.82
C VAL A 151 -4.14 4.27 18.11
N VAL A 152 -3.70 4.02 19.34
CA VAL A 152 -3.03 2.76 19.71
C VAL A 152 -4.00 1.59 19.81
N GLU A 153 -5.26 1.87 20.12
CA GLU A 153 -6.28 0.88 20.43
C GLU A 153 -6.66 0.04 19.21
N SER A 154 -6.74 0.67 18.03
CA SER A 154 -7.17 0.01 16.79
C SER A 154 -6.85 0.89 15.59
N GLY A 155 -6.39 0.28 14.50
CA GLY A 155 -6.27 1.00 13.24
C GLY A 155 -5.58 0.21 12.14
N GLU A 156 -5.49 0.86 10.98
CA GLU A 156 -4.80 0.34 9.80
C GLU A 156 -4.05 1.47 9.09
N VAL A 157 -2.99 1.09 8.37
CA VAL A 157 -2.36 1.94 7.35
C VAL A 157 -2.04 1.08 6.14
N GLY A 158 -2.48 1.52 4.96
CA GLY A 158 -2.09 0.94 3.68
C GLY A 158 -1.22 1.91 2.88
N LEU A 159 -0.20 1.38 2.22
CA LEU A 159 0.59 2.08 1.22
C LEU A 159 0.19 1.58 -0.16
N TYR A 160 -0.12 2.51 -1.04
CA TYR A 160 -0.57 2.24 -2.39
C TYR A 160 0.37 2.89 -3.40
N TYR A 161 0.40 2.33 -4.59
CA TYR A 161 1.07 2.92 -5.73
C TYR A 161 0.20 2.78 -6.98
N ASP A 162 -0.02 3.90 -7.67
CA ASP A 162 -0.56 3.90 -9.02
C ASP A 162 0.30 4.79 -9.93
N PHE A 163 0.43 4.42 -11.20
CA PHE A 163 1.31 5.02 -12.21
C PHE A 163 0.75 6.36 -12.74
N GLY A 164 0.48 7.32 -11.84
CA GLY A 164 0.18 8.71 -12.18
C GLY A 164 -1.28 9.14 -12.03
N ALA A 165 -2.14 8.33 -11.40
CA ALA A 165 -3.45 8.75 -10.94
C ALA A 165 -3.67 8.40 -9.46
N ARG A 166 -4.89 8.67 -8.96
CA ARG A 166 -5.29 8.29 -7.61
C ARG A 166 -5.66 6.81 -7.63
N PRO A 167 -5.09 5.97 -6.75
CA PRO A 167 -5.38 4.54 -6.67
C PRO A 167 -6.89 4.25 -6.49
N ASP A 168 -7.36 3.15 -7.08
CA ASP A 168 -8.50 2.42 -6.58
C ASP A 168 -8.08 1.66 -5.31
N PHE A 169 -8.34 2.27 -4.16
CA PHE A 169 -8.00 1.68 -2.87
C PHE A 169 -8.73 0.35 -2.55
N GLY A 170 -9.66 -0.10 -3.39
CA GLY A 170 -10.24 -1.44 -3.33
C GLY A 170 -9.50 -2.50 -4.15
N ASP A 171 -8.58 -2.10 -5.03
CA ASP A 171 -7.83 -3.00 -5.91
C ASP A 171 -6.60 -3.58 -5.19
N ALA A 172 -6.53 -4.92 -5.12
CA ALA A 172 -5.44 -5.65 -4.50
C ALA A 172 -4.10 -5.53 -5.26
N THR A 173 -4.12 -5.08 -6.52
CA THR A 173 -2.91 -4.89 -7.32
C THR A 173 -2.22 -3.55 -7.09
N GLU A 174 -2.92 -2.60 -6.45
CA GLU A 174 -2.40 -1.24 -6.20
C GLU A 174 -1.93 -1.04 -4.75
N ILE A 175 -2.33 -1.91 -3.82
CA ILE A 175 -1.74 -1.94 -2.47
C ILE A 175 -0.38 -2.62 -2.52
N ILE A 176 0.62 -1.98 -1.92
CA ILE A 176 2.01 -2.46 -1.93
C ILE A 176 2.56 -2.76 -0.53
N ASP A 177 1.95 -2.19 0.51
CA ASP A 177 2.25 -2.53 1.91
C ASP A 177 1.04 -2.27 2.80
N TYR A 178 0.97 -2.97 3.93
CA TYR A 178 -0.16 -2.88 4.85
C TYR A 178 0.23 -3.26 6.27
N VAL A 179 -0.34 -2.54 7.23
CA VAL A 179 -0.28 -2.91 8.65
C VAL A 179 -1.62 -2.62 9.32
N GLU A 180 -2.05 -3.55 10.17
CA GLU A 180 -3.27 -3.49 10.96
C GLU A 180 -2.96 -3.86 12.40
N TRP A 181 -3.59 -3.19 13.37
CA TRP A 181 -3.34 -3.40 14.78
C TRP A 181 -4.61 -3.27 15.63
N GLY A 182 -4.53 -3.81 16.85
CA GLY A 182 -5.61 -3.77 17.84
C GLY A 182 -6.69 -4.82 17.59
N ASP A 183 -7.33 -4.76 16.42
CA ASP A 183 -8.42 -5.65 16.00
C ASP A 183 -8.30 -6.01 14.51
N PRO A 184 -8.82 -7.17 14.06
CA PRO A 184 -8.85 -7.54 12.66
C PRO A 184 -10.06 -6.96 11.90
N GLY A 185 -10.02 -7.02 10.58
CA GLY A 185 -11.14 -6.71 9.70
C GLY A 185 -11.36 -5.22 9.44
N HIS A 186 -10.29 -4.43 9.50
CA HIS A 186 -10.31 -3.03 9.07
C HIS A 186 -10.59 -2.90 7.57
N GLY A 187 -10.89 -1.68 7.14
CA GLY A 187 -11.54 -1.46 5.85
C GLY A 187 -10.67 -1.74 4.61
N ARG A 188 -9.37 -1.98 4.77
CA ARG A 188 -8.45 -2.48 3.73
C ARG A 188 -7.87 -3.87 4.01
N SER A 189 -8.29 -4.52 5.10
CA SER A 189 -7.84 -5.87 5.46
C SER A 189 -8.16 -6.87 4.34
N ASP A 190 -9.38 -6.87 3.79
CA ASP A 190 -9.75 -7.75 2.67
C ASP A 190 -8.90 -7.51 1.41
N THR A 191 -8.60 -6.24 1.09
CA THR A 191 -7.73 -5.88 -0.05
C THR A 191 -6.29 -6.36 0.16
N ALA A 192 -5.74 -6.19 1.37
CA ALA A 192 -4.40 -6.64 1.71
C ALA A 192 -4.28 -8.18 1.74
N VAL A 193 -5.35 -8.87 2.16
CA VAL A 193 -5.45 -10.33 2.12
C VAL A 193 -5.48 -10.84 0.69
N GLU A 194 -6.28 -10.22 -0.18
CA GLU A 194 -6.32 -10.55 -1.61
C GLU A 194 -4.97 -10.32 -2.29
N ALA A 195 -4.24 -9.26 -1.90
CA ALA A 195 -2.89 -8.95 -2.37
C ALA A 195 -1.80 -9.90 -1.83
N GLY A 196 -2.13 -10.72 -0.83
CA GLY A 196 -1.16 -11.59 -0.17
C GLY A 196 -0.15 -10.86 0.74
N LEU A 197 -0.43 -9.59 1.08
CA LEU A 197 0.39 -8.77 1.98
C LEU A 197 0.06 -9.03 3.45
N TRP A 198 -1.16 -9.48 3.73
CA TRP A 198 -1.64 -9.68 5.10
C TRP A 198 -2.44 -10.98 5.24
N PRO A 199 -2.30 -11.72 6.36
CA PRO A 199 -3.12 -12.91 6.60
C PRO A 199 -4.53 -12.54 7.06
N ALA A 200 -5.52 -13.32 6.64
CA ALA A 200 -6.91 -13.12 7.05
C ALA A 200 -7.05 -13.20 8.59
N GLY A 201 -7.64 -12.16 9.19
CA GLY A 201 -7.83 -12.06 10.63
C GLY A 201 -6.55 -11.74 11.43
N GLY A 202 -5.43 -11.45 10.76
CA GLY A 202 -4.21 -11.01 11.41
C GLY A 202 -4.30 -9.55 11.85
N PHE A 203 -3.69 -9.24 12.99
CA PHE A 203 -3.44 -7.88 13.46
C PHE A 203 -2.27 -7.90 14.43
N VAL A 204 -1.56 -6.78 14.55
CA VAL A 204 -0.52 -6.59 15.56
C VAL A 204 -1.17 -6.29 16.90
N GLU A 205 -0.86 -7.07 17.93
CA GLU A 205 -1.36 -6.82 19.28
C GLU A 205 -0.75 -5.54 19.86
N THR A 206 -1.60 -4.68 20.41
CA THR A 206 -1.22 -3.44 21.07
C THR A 206 -1.83 -3.33 22.46
N SER A 207 -1.30 -2.43 23.27
CA SER A 207 -1.85 -2.05 24.57
C SER A 207 -1.76 -0.53 24.73
N GLU A 208 -2.37 0.03 25.78
CA GLU A 208 -2.25 1.46 26.10
C GLU A 208 -0.78 1.91 26.32
N GLU A 209 0.12 0.98 26.63
CA GLU A 209 1.56 1.27 26.81
C GLU A 209 2.36 1.21 25.51
N THR A 210 1.74 0.77 24.40
CA THR A 210 2.41 0.68 23.10
C THR A 210 2.62 2.07 22.52
N LEU A 211 3.87 2.44 22.29
CA LEU A 211 4.27 3.74 21.73
C LEU A 211 4.47 3.69 20.22
N ALA A 212 4.87 2.54 19.68
CA ALA A 212 5.07 2.36 18.24
C ALA A 212 4.94 0.91 17.81
N LEU A 213 4.73 0.70 16.51
CA LEU A 213 4.93 -0.55 15.80
C LEU A 213 6.12 -0.37 14.88
N THR A 214 7.06 -1.31 14.89
CA THR A 214 8.24 -1.28 14.01
C THR A 214 8.34 -2.59 13.24
N ALA A 215 8.55 -2.49 11.92
CA ALA A 215 8.76 -3.65 11.06
C ALA A 215 10.10 -4.33 11.40
N LEU A 216 10.08 -5.65 11.55
CA LEU A 216 11.24 -6.49 11.86
C LEU A 216 12.03 -6.88 10.61
N LYS A 217 11.43 -6.77 9.43
CA LYS A 217 12.02 -7.05 8.12
C LYS A 217 11.41 -6.16 7.05
N GLN A 218 12.06 -6.06 5.90
CA GLN A 218 11.66 -5.14 4.82
C GLN A 218 10.38 -5.57 4.09
N GLU A 219 10.13 -6.87 3.98
CA GLU A 219 8.92 -7.41 3.34
C GLU A 219 8.02 -7.95 4.43
N THR A 220 7.16 -7.11 5.02
CA THR A 220 6.24 -7.61 6.04
C THR A 220 5.11 -8.40 5.38
N ALA A 221 4.80 -9.58 5.91
CA ALA A 221 3.77 -10.46 5.37
C ALA A 221 2.74 -10.83 6.45
N GLY A 222 2.54 -9.93 7.41
CA GLY A 222 1.63 -10.12 8.53
C GLY A 222 2.17 -9.70 9.89
N PRO A 223 1.36 -9.89 10.95
CA PRO A 223 1.65 -9.36 12.28
C PRO A 223 2.95 -9.85 12.92
N GLN A 224 3.37 -11.08 12.62
CA GLN A 224 4.61 -11.66 13.15
C GLN A 224 5.87 -10.88 12.75
N ASP A 225 5.77 -10.04 11.72
CA ASP A 225 6.86 -9.25 11.19
C ASP A 225 6.90 -7.83 11.79
N TRP A 226 6.10 -7.59 12.82
CA TRP A 226 6.01 -6.31 13.51
C TRP A 226 6.28 -6.49 15.00
N ASN A 227 6.96 -5.52 15.59
CA ASN A 227 7.19 -5.45 17.03
C ASN A 227 6.47 -4.23 17.62
N ALA A 228 5.64 -4.47 18.62
CA ALA A 228 5.10 -3.41 19.47
C ALA A 228 6.19 -2.91 20.45
N GLU A 229 6.48 -1.62 20.40
CA GLU A 229 7.42 -0.96 21.31
C GLU A 229 6.65 -0.33 22.47
N PHE A 230 7.12 -0.55 23.69
CA PHE A 230 6.45 -0.10 24.92
C PHE A 230 7.26 0.98 25.64
N GLY A 231 6.57 1.95 26.24
CA GLY A 231 7.19 2.93 27.14
C GLY A 231 7.47 2.29 28.50
N GLY A 232 8.74 2.25 28.92
CA GLY A 232 9.14 1.76 30.24
C GLY A 232 8.91 2.75 31.38
#